data_AF-A0A8J5H615-F1
#
_entry.id   AF-A0A8J5H615-F1
#
_cell.length_a   1.000
_cell.length_b   1.000
_cell.length_c   1.000
_cell.angle_alpha   90.00
_cell.angle_beta   90.00
_cell.angle_gamma   90.00
#
_symmetry.space_group_name_H-M   'P 1'
#
loop_
_entity.id
_entity.type
_entity.pdbx_description
1 polymer ?
#
loop_
_entity_poly.entity_id
_entity_poly.type
_entity_poly.pdbx_seq_one_letter_code
_entity_poly.pdbx_strand_id
1 'polypeptide(L)'
;MAKTEKENRSFIAEGGTIPALYRLFRSTNPVAQENALTVILNISIHDENKRKIMEENGCLELIVYVLRYGLTTEARENAAATLFSLSAVHDFKKMIVDEHSAVAALADLLMQGSPRGKKWADCLKQASSSS
;
A
#
# COMPACT_ATOMS: atom_id res chain seq x y z
N MET A 1 -2.00 23.91 16.43
CA MET A 1 -1.42 23.17 15.29
C MET A 1 0.10 23.18 15.47
N ALA A 2 0.81 22.10 15.10
CA ALA A 2 2.27 21.87 15.27
C ALA A 2 2.77 21.22 16.58
N LYS A 3 2.22 20.06 16.98
CA LYS A 3 2.91 19.16 17.92
C LYS A 3 3.02 17.69 17.49
N THR A 4 2.43 17.31 16.36
CA THR A 4 2.37 15.90 15.92
C THR A 4 3.52 15.50 14.98
N GLU A 5 4.26 16.46 14.42
CA GLU A 5 5.25 16.17 13.36
C GLU A 5 6.61 15.68 13.86
N LYS A 6 6.97 15.93 15.13
CA LYS A 6 8.28 15.54 15.67
C LYS A 6 8.22 14.22 16.45
N GLU A 7 7.09 13.94 17.10
CA GLU A 7 6.88 12.68 17.83
C GLU A 7 6.64 11.49 16.87
N ASN A 8 6.08 11.73 15.67
CA ASN A 8 5.92 10.68 14.65
C ASN A 8 7.23 10.23 13.97
N ARG A 9 8.31 11.02 14.02
CA ARG A 9 9.58 10.70 13.34
C ARG A 9 10.47 9.73 14.11
N SER A 10 10.28 9.62 15.43
CA SER A 10 11.13 8.77 16.28
C SER A 10 10.48 7.43 16.65
N PHE A 11 9.18 7.27 16.43
CA PHE A 11 8.43 6.08 16.89
C PHE A 11 8.60 4.83 16.00
N ILE A 12 9.14 5.00 14.79
CA ILE A 12 9.39 3.89 13.85
C ILE A 12 10.78 3.29 14.06
N ALA A 13 11.68 3.99 14.77
CA ALA A 13 13.04 3.52 14.99
C ALA A 13 13.12 2.35 15.99
N GLU A 14 12.12 2.18 16.86
CA GLU A 14 12.09 1.13 17.89
C GLU A 14 11.01 0.07 17.58
N GLY A 15 11.23 -0.73 16.53
CA GLY A 15 10.81 -2.15 16.42
C GLY A 15 9.34 -2.58 16.62
N GLY A 16 8.37 -1.69 16.83
CA GLY A 16 6.99 -2.07 17.23
C GLY A 16 5.85 -1.46 16.42
N THR A 17 6.13 -0.50 15.54
CA THR A 17 5.09 0.28 14.85
C THR A 17 4.39 -0.51 13.74
N ILE A 18 5.11 -1.30 12.96
CA ILE A 18 4.49 -2.10 11.90
C ILE A 18 3.58 -3.21 12.49
N PRO A 19 3.97 -3.95 13.55
CA PRO A 19 3.07 -4.85 14.30
C PRO A 19 1.78 -4.18 14.81
N ALA A 20 1.85 -2.94 15.29
CA ALA A 20 0.67 -2.19 15.72
C ALA A 20 -0.25 -1.82 14.54
N LEU A 21 0.34 -1.52 13.38
CA LEU A 21 -0.39 -1.20 12.16
C LEU A 21 -1.15 -2.42 11.59
N TYR A 22 -0.70 -3.66 11.84
CA TYR A 22 -1.48 -4.87 11.49
C TYR A 22 -2.88 -4.87 12.09
N ARG A 23 -2.99 -4.48 13.37
CA ARG A 23 -4.27 -4.43 14.07
C ARG A 23 -5.19 -3.36 13.48
N LEU A 24 -4.61 -2.25 13.02
CA LEU A 24 -5.36 -1.15 12.43
C LEU A 24 -5.80 -1.44 11.00
N PHE A 25 -4.97 -2.11 10.21
CA PHE A 25 -5.34 -2.54 8.86
C PHE A 25 -6.48 -3.56 8.84
N ARG A 26 -6.57 -4.39 9.90
CA ARG A 26 -7.68 -5.34 10.10
C ARG A 26 -8.83 -4.76 10.93
N SER A 27 -8.76 -3.48 11.30
CA SER A 27 -9.82 -2.82 12.05
C SER A 27 -11.09 -2.74 11.20
N THR A 28 -12.24 -2.96 11.82
CA THR A 28 -13.55 -2.71 11.21
C THR A 28 -13.93 -1.23 11.27
N ASN A 29 -13.08 -0.37 11.85
CA ASN A 29 -13.27 1.08 11.87
C ASN A 29 -12.60 1.71 10.61
N PRO A 30 -13.39 2.28 9.69
CA PRO A 30 -12.87 2.85 8.44
C PRO A 30 -11.80 3.94 8.65
N VAL A 31 -12.04 4.84 9.60
CA VAL A 31 -11.11 5.95 9.91
C VAL A 31 -9.79 5.43 10.46
N ALA A 32 -9.84 4.38 11.28
CA ALA A 32 -8.64 3.76 11.83
C ALA A 32 -7.80 3.07 10.74
N GLN A 33 -8.46 2.37 9.81
CA GLN A 33 -7.79 1.71 8.68
C GLN A 33 -7.17 2.75 7.73
N GLU A 34 -7.90 3.81 7.40
CA GLU A 34 -7.40 4.91 6.56
C GLU A 34 -6.18 5.60 7.19
N ASN A 35 -6.29 6.00 8.46
CA ASN A 35 -5.18 6.66 9.18
C ASN A 35 -3.93 5.78 9.23
N ALA A 36 -4.10 4.46 9.38
CA ALA A 36 -2.97 3.53 9.35
C ALA A 36 -2.28 3.51 7.98
N LEU A 37 -3.04 3.54 6.88
CA LEU A 37 -2.47 3.60 5.53
C LEU A 37 -1.81 4.96 5.27
N THR A 38 -2.41 6.06 5.71
CA THR A 38 -1.82 7.39 5.62
C THR A 38 -0.48 7.44 6.33
N VAL A 39 -0.36 6.82 7.51
CA VAL A 39 0.91 6.71 8.24
C VAL A 39 1.92 5.91 7.42
N ILE A 40 1.58 4.72 6.93
CA ILE A 40 2.51 3.91 6.10
C ILE A 40 2.92 4.63 4.82
N LEU A 41 2.00 5.30 4.13
CA LEU A 41 2.30 6.12 2.95
C LEU A 41 3.32 7.22 3.29
N ASN A 42 3.09 7.96 4.37
CA ASN A 42 4.02 9.01 4.80
C ASN A 42 5.40 8.46 5.12
N ILE A 43 5.48 7.25 5.68
CA ILE A 43 6.73 6.57 5.98
C ILE A 43 7.42 6.11 4.69
N SER A 44 6.66 5.57 3.72
CA SER A 44 7.20 5.03 2.47
C SER A 44 7.80 6.10 1.57
N ILE A 45 7.45 7.38 1.74
CA ILE A 45 8.05 8.51 0.98
C ILE A 45 9.57 8.58 1.19
N HIS A 46 10.06 8.12 2.34
CA HIS A 46 11.47 8.14 2.69
C HIS A 46 12.16 6.81 2.34
N ASP A 47 13.18 6.86 1.48
CA ASP A 47 13.89 5.68 0.96
C ASP A 47 14.45 4.77 2.07
N GLU A 48 14.95 5.35 3.15
CA GLU A 48 15.51 4.62 4.29
C GLU A 48 14.46 3.74 5.02
N ASN A 49 13.18 4.07 4.89
CA ASN A 49 12.10 3.35 5.53
C ASN A 49 11.42 2.33 4.60
N LYS A 50 11.52 2.51 3.27
CA LYS A 50 10.94 1.57 2.30
C LYS A 50 11.40 0.13 2.54
N ARG A 51 12.70 -0.04 2.82
CA ARG A 51 13.26 -1.36 3.13
C ARG A 51 12.67 -1.98 4.40
N LYS A 52 12.50 -1.18 5.47
CA LYS A 52 11.87 -1.67 6.71
C LYS A 52 10.42 -2.10 6.50
N ILE A 53 9.68 -1.38 5.67
CA ILE A 53 8.31 -1.75 5.32
C ILE A 53 8.28 -3.08 4.56
N MET A 54 9.17 -3.25 3.57
CA MET A 54 9.21 -4.46 2.74
C MET A 54 9.78 -5.69 3.46
N GLU A 55 10.70 -5.49 4.42
CA GLU A 55 11.27 -6.56 5.24
C GLU A 55 10.33 -7.01 6.37
N GLU A 56 9.32 -6.19 6.74
CA GLU A 56 8.33 -6.59 7.74
C GLU A 56 7.40 -7.67 7.18
N ASN A 57 7.50 -8.86 7.76
CA ASN A 57 6.74 -10.04 7.36
C ASN A 57 5.23 -9.81 7.38
N GLY A 58 4.57 -9.88 6.21
CA GLY A 58 3.12 -9.73 6.03
C GLY A 58 2.67 -8.33 5.58
N CYS A 59 3.59 -7.35 5.48
CA CYS A 59 3.20 -5.95 5.35
C CYS A 59 2.77 -5.66 3.92
N LEU A 60 3.49 -6.21 2.94
CA LEU A 60 3.14 -6.15 1.54
C LEU A 60 1.76 -6.78 1.29
N GLU A 61 1.53 -7.99 1.80
CA GLU A 61 0.27 -8.72 1.67
C GLU A 61 -0.90 -7.94 2.25
N LEU A 62 -0.66 -7.20 3.33
CA LEU A 62 -1.68 -6.40 3.99
C LEU A 62 -1.98 -5.09 3.26
N ILE A 63 -0.97 -4.42 2.71
CA ILE A 63 -1.18 -3.26 1.84
C ILE A 63 -1.98 -3.69 0.60
N VAL A 64 -1.65 -4.84 0.02
CA VAL A 64 -2.39 -5.40 -1.12
C VAL A 64 -3.80 -5.83 -0.73
N TYR A 65 -4.00 -6.39 0.47
CA TYR A 65 -5.32 -6.68 1.00
C TYR A 65 -6.17 -5.42 1.10
N VAL A 66 -5.64 -4.33 1.67
CA VAL A 66 -6.40 -3.08 1.80
C VAL A 66 -6.63 -2.41 0.45
N LEU A 67 -5.70 -2.50 -0.48
CA LEU A 67 -5.93 -2.06 -1.87
C LEU A 67 -7.18 -2.72 -2.47
N ARG A 68 -7.37 -4.02 -2.21
CA ARG A 68 -8.46 -4.82 -2.77
C ARG A 68 -9.77 -4.71 -1.98
N TYR A 69 -9.68 -4.70 -0.65
CA TYR A 69 -10.82 -4.86 0.26
C TYR A 69 -10.94 -3.74 1.29
N GLY A 70 -10.24 -2.63 1.08
CA GLY A 70 -10.28 -1.47 1.97
C GLY A 70 -11.71 -0.95 2.16
N LEU A 71 -11.98 -0.47 3.39
CA LEU A 71 -13.31 -0.03 3.83
C LEU A 71 -13.73 1.30 3.18
N THR A 72 -12.76 2.11 2.73
CA THR A 72 -12.99 3.39 2.06
C THR A 72 -12.19 3.49 0.76
N THR A 73 -12.62 4.37 -0.14
CA THR A 73 -11.86 4.67 -1.37
C THR A 73 -10.51 5.25 -1.03
N GLU A 74 -10.45 6.15 -0.05
CA GLU A 74 -9.25 6.82 0.45
C GLU A 74 -8.24 5.81 0.99
N ALA A 75 -8.67 4.80 1.74
CA ALA A 75 -7.78 3.73 2.21
C ALA A 75 -7.18 2.93 1.04
N ARG A 76 -7.98 2.66 0.00
CA ARG A 76 -7.52 1.93 -1.20
C ARG A 76 -6.57 2.77 -2.06
N GLU A 77 -6.84 4.06 -2.20
CA GLU A 77 -5.98 5.02 -2.89
C GLU A 77 -4.65 5.21 -2.16
N ASN A 78 -4.67 5.33 -0.83
CA ASN A 78 -3.46 5.40 -0.03
C ASN A 78 -2.63 4.11 -0.15
N ALA A 79 -3.29 2.94 -0.14
CA ALA A 79 -2.60 1.66 -0.38
C ALA A 79 -1.94 1.62 -1.77
N ALA A 80 -2.64 2.09 -2.82
CA ALA A 80 -2.05 2.18 -4.17
C ALA A 80 -0.85 3.14 -4.20
N ALA A 81 -0.96 4.30 -3.55
CA ALA A 81 0.12 5.28 -3.46
C ALA A 81 1.34 4.73 -2.69
N THR A 82 1.12 3.96 -1.62
CA THR A 82 2.18 3.26 -0.89
C THR A 82 2.90 2.27 -1.80
N LEU A 83 2.17 1.41 -2.50
CA LEU A 83 2.80 0.44 -3.43
C LEU A 83 3.57 1.15 -4.55
N PHE A 84 3.03 2.25 -5.07
CA PHE A 84 3.72 3.08 -6.06
C PHE A 84 5.04 3.64 -5.50
N SER A 85 5.00 4.19 -4.29
CA SER A 85 6.18 4.73 -3.59
C SER A 85 7.26 3.65 -3.37
N LEU A 86 6.85 2.45 -2.95
CA LEU A 86 7.74 1.30 -2.74
C LEU A 86 8.32 0.79 -4.07
N SER A 87 7.54 0.79 -5.15
CA SER A 87 7.96 0.35 -6.49
C SER A 87 9.05 1.23 -7.14
N ALA A 88 9.37 2.39 -6.54
CA ALA A 88 10.52 3.20 -6.96
C ALA A 88 11.85 2.46 -6.78
N VAL A 89 11.90 1.45 -5.90
CA VAL A 89 13.04 0.55 -5.74
C VAL A 89 12.82 -0.68 -6.61
N HIS A 90 13.78 -0.99 -7.49
CA HIS A 90 13.65 -2.05 -8.49
C HIS A 90 13.33 -3.43 -7.89
N ASP A 91 14.01 -3.80 -6.82
CA ASP A 91 13.79 -5.10 -6.16
C ASP A 91 12.40 -5.19 -5.51
N PHE A 92 11.92 -4.08 -4.96
CA PHE A 92 10.59 -4.01 -4.33
C PHE A 92 9.50 -4.05 -5.38
N LYS A 93 9.71 -3.39 -6.52
CA LYS A 93 8.81 -3.50 -7.68
C LYS A 93 8.63 -4.95 -8.11
N LYS A 94 9.71 -5.73 -8.17
CA LYS A 94 9.63 -7.15 -8.52
C LYS A 94 8.78 -7.91 -7.50
N MET A 95 9.04 -7.73 -6.20
CA MET A 95 8.23 -8.37 -5.14
C MET A 95 6.74 -7.99 -5.21
N ILE A 96 6.44 -6.70 -5.46
CA ILE A 96 5.05 -6.22 -5.62
C ILE A 96 4.37 -6.88 -6.83
N VAL A 97 5.08 -7.06 -7.94
CA VAL A 97 4.53 -7.71 -9.14
C VAL A 97 4.33 -9.21 -8.94
N ASP A 98 5.25 -9.86 -8.22
CA ASP A 98 5.20 -11.29 -7.91
C ASP A 98 4.09 -11.63 -6.88
N GLU A 99 3.67 -10.64 -6.08
CA GLU A 99 2.51 -10.73 -5.20
C GLU A 99 1.23 -10.87 -6.04
N HIS A 100 0.74 -12.11 -6.13
CA HIS A 100 -0.28 -12.58 -7.09
C HIS A 100 -1.53 -11.71 -7.17
N SER A 101 -1.86 -10.99 -6.10
CA SER A 101 -3.07 -10.19 -6.00
C SER A 101 -2.86 -8.69 -6.22
N ALA A 102 -1.62 -8.19 -6.22
CA ALA A 102 -1.31 -6.76 -6.30
C ALA A 102 -1.65 -6.16 -7.67
N VAL A 103 -1.21 -6.80 -8.75
CA VAL A 103 -1.44 -6.31 -10.13
C VAL A 103 -2.93 -6.29 -10.46
N ALA A 104 -3.66 -7.35 -10.09
CA ALA A 104 -5.10 -7.43 -10.30
C ALA A 104 -5.84 -6.36 -9.47
N ALA A 105 -5.48 -6.18 -8.20
CA ALA A 105 -6.10 -5.18 -7.34
C ALA A 105 -5.83 -3.74 -7.82
N LEU A 106 -4.63 -3.45 -8.33
CA LEU A 106 -4.30 -2.16 -8.94
C LEU A 106 -5.11 -1.93 -10.22
N ALA A 107 -5.23 -2.95 -11.07
CA ALA A 107 -6.06 -2.89 -12.28
C ALA A 107 -7.53 -2.62 -11.93
N ASP A 108 -8.10 -3.34 -10.95
CA ASP A 108 -9.47 -3.17 -10.50
C ASP A 108 -9.72 -1.78 -9.93
N LEU A 109 -8.81 -1.26 -9.10
CA LEU A 109 -8.90 0.11 -8.57
C LEU A 109 -8.90 1.14 -9.72
N LEU A 110 -8.00 0.96 -10.69
CA LEU A 110 -7.91 1.83 -11.86
C LEU A 110 -9.21 1.80 -12.69
N MET A 111 -9.80 0.62 -12.91
CA MET A 111 -11.09 0.48 -13.60
C MET A 111 -12.25 1.15 -12.89
N GLN A 112 -12.22 1.16 -11.56
CA GLN A 112 -13.25 1.77 -10.70
C GLN A 112 -13.08 3.28 -10.58
N GLY A 113 -11.84 3.79 -10.60
CA GLY A 113 -11.52 5.21 -10.36
C GLY A 113 -11.38 6.09 -11.60
N SER A 114 -11.16 5.55 -12.81
CA SER A 114 -11.01 6.41 -13.99
C SER A 114 -11.35 5.73 -15.34
N PRO A 115 -11.82 6.49 -16.36
CA PRO A 115 -11.97 5.98 -17.73
C PRO A 115 -10.67 5.45 -18.35
N ARG A 116 -9.51 5.96 -17.89
CA ARG A 116 -8.17 5.53 -18.32
C ARG A 116 -7.77 4.18 -17.74
N GLY A 117 -8.19 3.87 -16.52
CA GLY A 117 -7.87 2.62 -15.86
C GLY A 117 -8.56 1.39 -16.46
N LYS A 118 -9.73 1.57 -17.07
CA LYS A 118 -10.36 0.53 -17.92
C LYS A 118 -9.45 0.07 -19.06
N LYS A 119 -8.83 1.02 -19.80
CA LYS A 119 -7.91 0.68 -20.89
C LYS A 119 -6.63 -0.02 -20.41
N TRP A 120 -6.14 0.29 -19.21
CA TRP A 120 -4.95 -0.37 -18.64
C TRP A 120 -5.26 -1.79 -18.18
N ALA A 121 -6.41 -2.00 -17.55
CA ALA A 121 -6.87 -3.33 -17.15
C ALA A 121 -7.11 -4.26 -18.36
N ASP A 122 -7.67 -3.73 -19.45
CA ASP A 122 -7.82 -4.48 -20.70
C ASP A 122 -6.47 -4.87 -21.33
N CYS A 123 -5.42 -4.06 -21.11
CA CYS A 123 -4.06 -4.36 -21.56
C CYS A 123 -3.41 -5.46 -20.71
N LEU A 124 -3.58 -5.42 -19.38
CA LEU A 124 -3.07 -6.44 -18.46
C LEU A 124 -3.73 -7.82 -18.69
N LYS A 125 -5.02 -7.85 -19.04
CA LYS A 125 -5.72 -9.09 -19.41
C LYS A 125 -5.14 -9.74 -20.68
N GLN A 126 -4.68 -8.95 -21.64
CA GLN A 126 -4.05 -9.46 -22.86
C GLN A 126 -2.62 -9.96 -22.61
N ALA A 127 -1.87 -9.29 -21.73
CA ALA A 127 -0.53 -9.73 -21.37
C ALA A 127 -0.51 -11.07 -20.59
N SER A 128 -1.57 -11.35 -19.83
CA SER A 128 -1.71 -12.59 -19.04
C SER A 128 -2.26 -13.79 -19.82
N SER A 129 -2.81 -13.57 -21.02
CA SER A 129 -3.30 -14.63 -21.93
C SER A 129 -2.26 -15.02 -22.99
N SER A 130 -1.07 -14.42 -22.94
CA SER A 130 0.04 -14.65 -23.88
C SER A 130 1.19 -15.49 -23.29
N SER A 131 0.99 -16.06 -22.10
CA SER A 131 1.92 -16.96 -21.41
C SER A 131 1.36 -18.37 -21.31
#